data_AF-A0A535BP01-F1
#
_entry.id   AF-A0A535BP01-F1
#
_cell.length_a   1.000
_cell.length_b   1.000
_cell.length_c   1.000
_cell.angle_alpha   90.00
_cell.angle_beta   90.00
_cell.angle_gamma   90.00
#
_symmetry.space_group_name_H-M   'P 1'
#
loop_
_entity.id
_entity.type
_entity.pdbx_description
1 polymer ?
#
loop_
_entity_poly.entity_id
_entity_poly.type
_entity_poly.pdbx_seq_one_letter_code
_entity_poly.pdbx_strand_id
1 'polypeptide(L)'
;MENSTARRLADYVLKGPNRASQGAVLISSLSSAPKPKLLDRVRDAIRTRHYSYRTEKAYVHWIKRFIFFHNKRHPIEMGEPEVARFLSSLASDGHVSASTQNQAFNALLFLYKEVLGKKIGLIDGVVRAKSPQRLPVVLTKEEVKKVIDHMNGLPRLMAFLLYGGGLRLMECCHLRVKDIDFSRNEIVVRAGKGDKDRHTMLPIAIKESLRRHIESNRGQHQEDIKKGLGRVALTNALDRKYPNAGREWTWQWVFPAPHSLHRSGYWREAPAPSSRIRVAEGG
;
A
#
# COMPACT_ATOMS: atom_id res chain seq x y z
N MET A 1 46.23 -61.88 -14.51
CA MET A 1 46.26 -60.40 -14.51
C MET A 1 44.87 -59.93 -14.08
N GLU A 2 44.54 -59.99 -12.79
CA GLU A 2 44.76 -58.92 -11.81
C GLU A 2 44.21 -57.56 -12.26
N ASN A 3 43.11 -57.10 -11.65
CA ASN A 3 43.18 -56.23 -10.46
C ASN A 3 41.76 -56.02 -9.90
N SER A 4 41.48 -56.40 -8.65
CA SER A 4 41.87 -55.69 -7.41
C SER A 4 41.11 -54.38 -7.18
N THR A 5 39.78 -54.45 -7.07
CA THR A 5 38.99 -53.44 -6.29
C THR A 5 37.59 -53.91 -5.89
N ALA A 6 37.32 -55.21 -5.80
CA ALA A 6 35.98 -55.74 -5.48
C ALA A 6 35.94 -56.61 -4.20
N ARG A 7 37.01 -56.61 -3.39
CA ARG A 7 37.16 -57.52 -2.24
C ARG A 7 37.55 -56.90 -0.90
N ARG A 8 37.44 -55.59 -0.72
CA ARG A 8 37.58 -54.97 0.61
C ARG A 8 36.59 -53.82 0.74
N LEU A 9 35.40 -54.16 1.22
CA LEU A 9 34.47 -53.35 2.03
C LEU A 9 33.18 -54.15 2.32
N ALA A 10 33.25 -55.49 2.30
CA ALA A 10 32.16 -56.40 2.59
C ALA A 10 32.22 -57.01 4.01
N ASP A 11 32.99 -56.39 4.91
CA ASP A 11 33.23 -56.90 6.28
C ASP A 11 32.66 -56.00 7.39
N TYR A 12 31.66 -55.15 7.10
CA TYR A 12 31.11 -54.22 8.11
C TYR A 12 29.61 -54.35 8.37
N VAL A 13 29.02 -55.52 8.11
CA VAL A 13 27.67 -55.82 8.58
C VAL A 13 27.61 -57.29 8.98
N LEU A 14 27.59 -57.55 10.30
CA LEU A 14 26.96 -58.67 11.03
C LEU A 14 27.77 -59.09 12.29
N LYS A 15 27.60 -58.34 13.39
CA LYS A 15 27.53 -58.84 14.78
C LYS A 15 27.16 -57.67 15.71
N GLY A 16 26.02 -57.75 16.38
CA GLY A 16 25.55 -56.77 17.38
C GLY A 16 26.43 -56.74 18.64
N PRO A 17 26.21 -55.79 19.58
CA PRO A 17 24.90 -55.66 20.23
C PRO A 17 24.36 -54.23 20.45
N ASN A 18 23.04 -54.15 20.52
CA ASN A 18 22.26 -53.25 21.37
C ASN A 18 22.55 -51.73 21.31
N ARG A 19 21.90 -51.03 20.37
CA ARG A 19 21.64 -49.57 20.45
C ARG A 19 20.20 -49.25 20.00
N ALA A 20 19.22 -49.82 20.70
CA ALA A 20 17.80 -49.53 20.49
C ALA A 20 17.30 -48.24 21.21
N SER A 21 18.18 -47.29 21.54
CA SER A 21 17.82 -46.08 22.31
C SER A 21 18.36 -44.76 21.77
N GLN A 22 18.88 -44.71 20.54
CA GLN A 22 19.41 -43.46 19.94
C GLN A 22 18.72 -43.03 18.63
N GLY A 23 17.74 -43.79 18.14
CA GLY A 23 16.99 -43.45 16.91
C GLY A 23 15.75 -42.57 17.11
N ALA A 24 15.32 -42.32 18.35
CA ALA A 24 14.06 -41.61 18.65
C ALA A 24 14.23 -40.13 19.04
N VAL A 25 15.46 -39.59 19.06
CA VAL A 25 15.71 -38.23 19.58
C VAL A 25 15.86 -37.18 18.47
N LEU A 26 15.98 -37.56 17.19
CA LEU A 26 16.32 -36.62 16.10
C LEU A 26 15.16 -36.11 15.24
N ILE A 27 13.89 -36.35 15.61
CA ILE A 27 12.71 -35.84 14.87
C ILE A 27 11.82 -34.89 15.73
N SER A 28 12.27 -34.48 16.92
CA SER A 28 11.45 -33.59 17.79
C SER A 28 11.80 -32.09 17.75
N SER A 29 12.76 -31.64 16.92
CA SER A 29 13.30 -30.27 17.01
C SER A 29 13.16 -29.37 15.78
N LEU A 30 12.25 -29.67 14.84
CA LEU A 30 11.98 -28.81 13.66
C LEU A 30 10.61 -28.11 13.71
N SER A 31 10.32 -27.40 14.80
CA SER A 31 9.22 -26.42 14.85
C SER A 31 9.32 -25.54 16.10
N SER A 32 10.25 -24.58 16.12
CA SER A 32 10.21 -23.46 17.06
C SER A 32 10.27 -22.11 16.34
N ALA A 33 9.52 -21.98 15.24
CA ALA A 33 9.18 -20.65 14.74
C ALA A 33 8.51 -19.88 15.90
N PRO A 34 9.04 -18.72 16.33
CA PRO A 34 8.48 -17.98 17.44
C PRO A 34 7.02 -17.66 17.13
N LYS A 35 6.13 -17.91 18.10
CA LYS A 35 4.70 -17.62 17.93
C LYS A 35 4.57 -16.17 17.43
N PRO A 36 3.89 -15.93 16.28
CA PRO A 36 3.87 -14.60 15.67
C PRO A 36 3.25 -13.60 16.64
N LYS A 37 3.91 -12.44 16.80
CA LYS A 37 3.43 -11.39 17.70
C LYS A 37 2.05 -10.93 17.23
N LEU A 38 1.24 -10.40 18.14
CA LEU A 38 -0.14 -9.99 17.83
C LEU A 38 -0.23 -9.08 16.60
N LEU A 39 0.65 -8.09 16.49
CA LEU A 39 0.65 -7.17 15.36
C LEU A 39 1.10 -7.82 14.04
N ASP A 40 1.91 -8.86 14.09
CA ASP A 40 2.30 -9.61 12.90
C ASP A 40 1.10 -10.44 12.41
N ARG A 41 0.39 -11.11 13.33
CA ARG A 41 -0.90 -11.76 13.03
C ARG A 41 -1.93 -10.79 12.43
N VAL A 42 -2.00 -9.55 12.93
CA VAL A 42 -2.87 -8.51 12.36
C VAL A 42 -2.47 -8.17 10.93
N ARG A 43 -1.17 -7.94 10.68
CA ARG A 43 -0.68 -7.63 9.33
C ARG A 43 -0.95 -8.78 8.36
N ASP A 44 -0.68 -10.00 8.79
CA ASP A 44 -0.93 -11.20 7.98
C ASP A 44 -2.42 -11.34 7.68
N ALA A 45 -3.29 -11.20 8.68
CA ALA A 45 -4.74 -11.25 8.49
C ALA A 45 -5.26 -10.19 7.52
N ILE A 46 -4.70 -8.97 7.55
CA ILE A 46 -5.05 -7.87 6.65
C ILE A 46 -4.59 -8.18 5.22
N ARG A 47 -3.35 -8.64 5.06
CA ARG A 47 -2.74 -8.97 3.76
C ARG A 47 -3.41 -10.16 3.08
N THR A 48 -3.70 -11.22 3.83
CA THR A 48 -4.42 -12.41 3.32
C THR A 48 -5.82 -12.06 2.82
N ARG A 49 -6.46 -11.03 3.38
CA ARG A 49 -7.76 -10.53 2.95
C ARG A 49 -7.65 -9.41 1.90
N HIS A 50 -6.46 -9.17 1.36
CA HIS A 50 -6.19 -8.19 0.31
C HIS A 50 -6.62 -6.75 0.64
N TYR A 51 -6.64 -6.39 1.93
CA TYR A 51 -6.84 -5.00 2.33
C TYR A 51 -5.66 -4.12 1.89
N SER A 52 -5.94 -2.83 1.67
CA SER A 52 -4.90 -1.88 1.29
C SER A 52 -3.84 -1.70 2.39
N TYR A 53 -2.61 -1.37 2.00
CA TYR A 53 -1.54 -1.02 2.95
C TYR A 53 -1.91 0.18 3.85
N ARG A 54 -2.76 1.09 3.35
CA ARG A 54 -3.28 2.20 4.15
C ARG A 54 -4.21 1.71 5.27
N THR A 55 -5.02 0.69 4.98
CA THR A 55 -5.84 0.00 5.98
C THR A 55 -4.95 -0.70 7.01
N GLU A 56 -3.89 -1.40 6.57
CA GLU A 56 -2.89 -2.02 7.46
C GLU A 56 -2.32 -1.00 8.45
N LYS A 57 -1.81 0.13 7.95
CA LYS A 57 -1.25 1.21 8.78
C LYS A 57 -2.28 1.77 9.77
N ALA A 58 -3.49 2.06 9.29
CA ALA A 58 -4.55 2.61 10.13
C ALA A 58 -4.95 1.64 11.25
N TYR A 59 -5.15 0.36 10.91
CA TYR A 59 -5.60 -0.64 11.88
C TYR A 59 -4.52 -0.92 12.91
N VAL A 60 -3.27 -1.13 12.48
CA VAL A 60 -2.13 -1.32 13.40
C VAL A 60 -1.97 -0.11 14.32
N HIS A 61 -2.15 1.11 13.81
CA HIS A 61 -2.10 2.32 14.62
C HIS A 61 -3.19 2.34 15.71
N TRP A 62 -4.45 2.10 15.35
CA TRP A 62 -5.56 2.10 16.30
C TRP A 62 -5.46 0.97 17.33
N ILE A 63 -5.06 -0.23 16.90
CA ILE A 63 -4.85 -1.37 17.79
C ILE A 63 -3.74 -1.07 18.80
N LYS A 64 -2.63 -0.47 18.37
CA LYS A 64 -1.58 -0.01 19.29
C LYS A 64 -2.11 1.00 20.30
N ARG A 65 -2.83 2.04 19.85
CA ARG A 65 -3.40 3.06 20.75
C ARG A 65 -4.34 2.44 21.78
N PHE A 66 -5.18 1.50 21.39
CA PHE A 66 -6.06 0.78 22.29
C PHE A 66 -5.28 -0.01 23.35
N ILE A 67 -4.24 -0.75 22.94
CA ILE A 67 -3.37 -1.50 23.86
C ILE A 67 -2.67 -0.56 24.86
N PHE A 68 -2.14 0.57 24.39
CA PHE A 68 -1.49 1.55 25.27
C PHE A 68 -2.47 2.23 26.23
N PHE A 69 -3.68 2.53 25.77
CA PHE A 69 -4.73 3.11 26.62
C PHE A 69 -5.10 2.19 27.80
N HIS A 70 -5.04 0.87 27.59
CA HIS A 70 -5.25 -0.13 28.64
C HIS A 70 -3.95 -0.66 29.24
N ASN A 71 -2.91 0.17 29.34
CA ASN A 71 -1.65 -0.15 30.03
C ASN A 71 -0.94 -1.41 29.52
N LYS A 72 -0.96 -1.64 28.19
CA LYS A 72 -0.36 -2.81 27.53
C LYS A 72 -1.01 -4.15 27.89
N ARG A 73 -2.21 -4.15 28.48
CA ARG A 73 -3.01 -5.37 28.67
C ARG A 73 -3.26 -6.05 27.32
N HIS A 74 -3.23 -7.37 27.30
CA HIS A 74 -3.39 -8.11 26.05
C HIS A 74 -4.86 -8.08 25.60
N PRO A 75 -5.20 -7.76 24.33
CA PRO A 75 -6.59 -7.65 23.86
C PRO A 75 -7.46 -8.89 24.06
N ILE A 76 -6.87 -10.07 24.23
CA ILE A 76 -7.62 -11.30 24.54
C ILE A 76 -8.30 -11.26 25.92
N GLU A 77 -7.71 -10.53 26.87
CA GLU A 77 -8.19 -10.33 28.24
C GLU A 77 -9.20 -9.18 28.34
N MET A 78 -9.53 -8.57 27.20
CA MET A 78 -10.39 -7.40 27.10
C MET A 78 -11.61 -7.71 26.22
N GLY A 79 -12.65 -6.90 26.32
CA GLY A 79 -13.86 -7.08 25.54
C GLY A 79 -14.59 -5.77 25.26
N GLU A 80 -15.90 -5.88 25.13
CA GLU A 80 -16.85 -4.80 24.92
C GLU A 80 -16.61 -3.61 25.87
N PRO A 81 -16.41 -3.79 27.19
CA PRO A 81 -16.28 -2.66 28.11
C PRO A 81 -15.00 -1.83 27.87
N GLU A 82 -13.88 -2.51 27.61
CA GLU A 82 -12.61 -1.83 27.30
C GLU A 82 -12.68 -1.10 25.96
N VAL A 83 -13.33 -1.70 24.96
CA VAL A 83 -13.54 -1.05 23.67
C VAL A 83 -14.45 0.17 23.82
N ALA A 84 -15.55 0.06 24.57
CA ALA A 84 -16.45 1.18 24.85
C ALA A 84 -15.72 2.34 25.54
N ARG A 85 -14.93 2.03 26.57
CA ARG A 85 -14.16 3.02 27.32
C ARG A 85 -13.14 3.74 26.43
N PHE A 86 -12.42 3.00 25.59
CA PHE A 86 -11.47 3.59 24.66
C PHE A 86 -12.14 4.47 23.60
N LEU A 87 -13.25 4.02 23.01
CA LEU A 87 -13.94 4.82 22.00
C LEU A 87 -14.62 6.06 22.60
N SER A 88 -15.04 5.99 23.86
CA SER A 88 -15.59 7.13 24.60
C SER A 88 -14.50 8.16 24.95
N SER A 89 -13.32 7.72 25.41
CA SER A 89 -12.20 8.65 25.67
C SER A 89 -11.71 9.36 24.41
N LEU A 90 -11.78 8.70 23.24
CA LEU A 90 -11.52 9.37 21.97
C LEU A 90 -12.52 10.51 21.68
N ALA A 91 -13.80 10.34 22.04
CA ALA A 91 -14.83 11.34 21.81
C ALA A 91 -14.76 12.48 22.83
N SER A 92 -14.65 12.17 24.12
CA SER A 92 -14.69 13.16 25.21
C SER A 92 -13.36 13.88 25.41
N ASP A 93 -12.25 13.14 25.51
CA ASP A 93 -10.94 13.72 25.85
C ASP A 93 -10.19 14.13 24.58
N GLY A 94 -10.28 13.28 23.54
CA GLY A 94 -9.57 13.47 22.28
C GLY A 94 -10.27 14.38 21.26
N HIS A 95 -11.54 14.75 21.48
CA HIS A 95 -12.38 15.54 20.56
C HIS A 95 -12.31 15.05 19.10
N VAL A 96 -12.16 13.73 18.89
CA VAL A 96 -11.93 13.20 17.54
C VAL A 96 -13.20 13.22 16.71
N SER A 97 -13.06 13.42 15.40
CA SER A 97 -14.21 13.37 14.49
C SER A 97 -14.90 12.00 14.51
N ALA A 98 -16.19 12.00 14.17
CA ALA A 98 -16.98 10.79 13.97
C ALA A 98 -16.32 9.77 13.02
N SER A 99 -15.70 10.25 11.94
CA SER A 99 -15.00 9.37 10.99
C SER A 99 -13.74 8.73 11.61
N THR A 100 -13.04 9.47 12.46
CA THR A 100 -11.85 8.99 13.17
C THR A 100 -12.23 7.89 14.16
N GLN A 101 -13.30 8.11 14.94
CA GLN A 101 -13.81 7.11 15.88
C GLN A 101 -14.30 5.85 15.15
N ASN A 102 -15.02 6.00 14.03
CA ASN A 102 -15.45 4.87 13.21
C ASN A 102 -14.26 4.06 12.66
N GLN A 103 -13.15 4.71 12.30
CA GLN A 103 -11.94 4.00 11.86
C GLN A 103 -11.32 3.19 13.01
N ALA A 104 -11.27 3.76 14.22
CA ALA A 104 -10.81 3.06 15.41
C ALA A 104 -11.71 1.86 15.74
N PHE A 105 -13.03 2.05 15.74
CA PHE A 105 -14.01 0.99 15.96
C PHE A 105 -13.85 -0.16 14.96
N ASN A 106 -13.76 0.13 13.66
CA ASN A 106 -13.58 -0.90 12.63
C ASN A 106 -12.25 -1.66 12.78
N ALA A 107 -11.18 -0.99 13.21
CA ALA A 107 -9.90 -1.65 13.47
C ALA A 107 -10.00 -2.64 14.65
N LEU A 108 -10.73 -2.27 15.71
CA LEU A 108 -10.95 -3.13 16.86
C LEU A 108 -11.89 -4.29 16.53
N LEU A 109 -12.99 -4.03 15.81
CA LEU A 109 -13.88 -5.08 15.32
C LEU A 109 -13.11 -6.10 14.47
N PHE A 110 -12.21 -5.63 13.59
CA PHE A 110 -11.34 -6.49 12.81
C PHE A 110 -10.39 -7.31 13.70
N LEU A 111 -9.72 -6.67 14.67
CA LEU A 111 -8.84 -7.38 15.61
C LEU A 111 -9.56 -8.54 16.30
N TYR A 112 -10.73 -8.27 16.89
CA TYR A 112 -11.44 -9.27 17.67
C TYR A 112 -12.03 -10.37 16.79
N LYS A 113 -12.71 -10.00 15.69
CA LYS A 113 -13.36 -10.96 14.81
C LYS A 113 -12.35 -11.79 13.99
N GLU A 114 -11.43 -11.12 13.31
CA GLU A 114 -10.61 -11.74 12.26
C GLU A 114 -9.25 -12.25 12.77
N VAL A 115 -8.75 -11.74 13.90
CA VAL A 115 -7.44 -12.13 14.46
C VAL A 115 -7.58 -12.95 15.73
N LEU A 116 -8.48 -12.56 16.64
CA LEU A 116 -8.69 -13.24 17.93
C LEU A 116 -9.81 -14.28 17.90
N GLY A 117 -10.65 -14.29 16.85
CA GLY A 117 -11.79 -15.20 16.74
C GLY A 117 -12.90 -14.96 17.79
N LYS A 118 -12.88 -13.81 18.47
CA LYS A 118 -13.87 -13.43 19.48
C LYS A 118 -14.89 -12.51 18.83
N LYS A 119 -16.16 -12.90 18.88
CA LYS A 119 -17.24 -11.99 18.48
C LYS A 119 -17.42 -10.97 19.60
N ILE A 120 -17.09 -9.71 19.30
CA ILE A 120 -17.54 -8.59 20.12
C ILE A 120 -18.94 -8.20 19.63
N GLY A 121 -19.90 -8.20 20.55
CA GLY A 121 -21.31 -7.94 20.27
C GLY A 121 -21.64 -6.45 20.10
N LEU A 122 -22.84 -6.07 20.57
CA LEU A 122 -23.23 -4.67 20.72
C LEU A 122 -22.36 -4.04 21.82
N ILE A 123 -21.68 -2.95 21.46
CA ILE A 123 -20.89 -2.18 22.42
C ILE A 123 -21.82 -1.09 22.98
N ASP A 124 -22.43 -1.38 24.13
CA ASP A 124 -23.29 -0.42 24.82
C ASP A 124 -22.48 0.84 25.19
N GLY A 125 -23.11 2.00 25.01
CA GLY A 125 -22.51 3.31 25.31
C GLY A 125 -21.70 3.95 24.18
N VAL A 126 -21.37 3.24 23.10
CA VAL A 126 -20.78 3.86 21.90
C VAL A 126 -21.87 4.21 20.91
N VAL A 127 -22.45 5.41 21.07
CA VAL A 127 -23.28 5.99 20.02
C VAL A 127 -22.42 6.06 18.76
N ARG A 128 -22.72 5.24 17.75
CA ARG A 128 -22.00 5.27 16.48
C ARG A 128 -22.08 6.68 15.94
N ALA A 129 -20.97 7.41 15.98
CA ALA A 129 -20.96 8.80 15.60
C ALA A 129 -21.37 8.87 14.12
N LYS A 130 -22.58 9.39 13.88
CA LYS A 130 -23.05 9.69 12.53
C LYS A 130 -22.22 10.86 12.05
N SER A 131 -21.34 10.62 11.10
CA SER A 131 -20.65 11.71 10.43
C SER A 131 -21.71 12.62 9.80
N PRO A 132 -21.75 13.92 10.13
CA PRO A 132 -22.65 14.84 9.44
C PRO A 132 -22.30 14.77 7.94
N GLN A 133 -23.30 14.46 7.11
CA GLN A 133 -23.15 14.52 5.66
C GLN A 133 -23.07 15.99 5.27
N ARG A 134 -21.86 16.56 5.32
CA ARG A 134 -21.62 17.88 4.76
C ARG A 134 -21.80 17.76 3.26
N LEU A 135 -22.71 18.55 2.69
CA LEU A 135 -22.80 18.71 1.25
C LEU A 135 -21.41 19.13 0.75
N PRO A 136 -20.88 18.51 -0.32
CA PRO A 136 -19.61 18.93 -0.88
C PRO A 136 -19.76 20.40 -1.30
N VAL A 137 -18.90 21.26 -0.76
CA VAL A 137 -18.77 22.63 -1.24
C VAL A 137 -18.14 22.53 -2.62
N VAL A 138 -18.96 22.74 -3.65
CA VAL A 138 -18.54 22.72 -5.05
C VAL A 138 -18.19 24.14 -5.48
N LEU A 139 -17.00 24.31 -6.03
CA LEU A 139 -16.59 25.56 -6.64
C LEU A 139 -17.37 25.77 -7.95
N THR A 140 -17.73 27.01 -8.22
CA THR A 140 -18.25 27.46 -9.52
C THR A 140 -17.18 27.33 -10.60
N LYS A 141 -17.59 27.35 -11.87
CA LYS A 141 -16.64 27.27 -13.01
C LYS A 141 -15.67 28.44 -12.99
N GLU A 142 -16.13 29.61 -12.58
CA GLU A 142 -15.37 30.85 -12.49
C GLU A 142 -14.33 30.78 -11.36
N GLU A 143 -14.70 30.24 -10.20
CA GLU A 143 -13.75 30.02 -9.09
C GLU A 143 -12.70 28.99 -9.46
N VAL A 144 -13.08 27.87 -10.09
CA VAL A 144 -12.13 26.87 -10.58
C VAL A 144 -11.16 27.49 -11.57
N LYS A 145 -11.66 28.29 -12.52
CA LYS A 145 -10.83 29.01 -13.48
C LYS A 145 -9.82 29.92 -12.77
N LYS A 146 -10.29 30.75 -11.82
CA LYS A 146 -9.41 31.62 -11.02
C LYS A 146 -8.32 30.83 -10.31
N VAL A 147 -8.66 29.71 -9.67
CA VAL A 147 -7.68 28.85 -8.97
C VAL A 147 -6.65 28.29 -9.95
N ILE A 148 -7.09 27.76 -11.09
CA ILE A 148 -6.21 27.16 -12.11
C ILE A 148 -5.31 28.21 -12.78
N ASP A 149 -5.80 29.43 -13.01
CA ASP A 149 -5.05 30.51 -13.65
C ASP A 149 -3.87 30.99 -12.78
N HIS A 150 -3.94 30.80 -11.46
CA HIS A 150 -2.83 31.09 -10.54
C HIS A 150 -1.86 29.90 -10.37
N MET A 151 -2.12 28.75 -11.01
CA MET A 151 -1.22 27.60 -10.98
C MET A 151 -0.28 27.59 -12.18
N ASN A 152 0.97 27.18 -11.95
CA ASN A 152 1.98 27.02 -12.99
C ASN A 152 2.58 25.61 -12.97
N GLY A 153 3.14 25.17 -14.09
CA GLY A 153 3.86 23.89 -14.20
C GLY A 153 3.00 22.64 -13.91
N LEU A 154 3.59 21.66 -13.20
CA LEU A 154 2.95 20.37 -12.90
C LEU A 154 1.64 20.48 -12.10
N PRO A 155 1.55 21.29 -11.02
CA PRO A 155 0.29 21.49 -10.32
C PRO A 155 -0.87 21.87 -11.23
N ARG A 156 -0.64 22.73 -12.23
CA ARG A 156 -1.66 23.15 -13.19
C ARG A 156 -2.15 21.97 -14.05
N LEU A 157 -1.22 21.18 -14.60
CA LEU A 157 -1.56 19.99 -15.39
C LEU A 157 -2.36 18.98 -14.58
N MET A 158 -1.93 18.71 -13.35
CA MET A 158 -2.63 17.79 -12.46
C MET A 158 -4.02 18.32 -12.09
N ALA A 159 -4.15 19.62 -11.78
CA ALA A 159 -5.44 20.23 -11.47
C ALA A 159 -6.45 20.09 -12.63
N PHE A 160 -6.02 20.28 -13.88
CA PHE A 160 -6.86 20.03 -15.04
C PHE A 160 -7.27 18.57 -15.20
N LEU A 161 -6.40 17.61 -14.92
CA LEU A 161 -6.76 16.18 -14.95
C LEU A 161 -7.75 15.82 -13.84
N LEU A 162 -7.58 16.36 -12.64
CA LEU A 162 -8.50 16.14 -11.52
C LEU A 162 -9.87 16.73 -11.81
N TYR A 163 -9.93 17.99 -12.26
CA TYR A 163 -11.18 18.70 -12.52
C TYR A 163 -11.83 18.26 -13.83
N GLY A 164 -11.13 18.40 -14.96
CA GLY A 164 -11.66 18.14 -16.29
C GLY A 164 -11.75 16.65 -16.65
N GLY A 165 -10.85 15.83 -16.11
CA GLY A 165 -10.88 14.38 -16.29
C GLY A 165 -11.61 13.62 -15.17
N GLY A 166 -11.99 14.29 -14.08
CA GLY A 166 -12.65 13.64 -12.94
C GLY A 166 -11.79 12.59 -12.24
N LEU A 167 -10.45 12.73 -12.30
CA LEU A 167 -9.54 11.84 -11.60
C LEU A 167 -9.54 12.14 -10.10
N ARG A 168 -9.41 11.11 -9.27
CA ARG A 168 -9.03 11.28 -7.86
C ARG A 168 -7.54 11.58 -7.79
N LEU A 169 -7.10 12.23 -6.70
CA LEU A 169 -5.69 12.57 -6.49
C LEU A 169 -4.75 11.38 -6.72
N MET A 170 -5.04 10.24 -6.09
CA MET A 170 -4.20 9.04 -6.23
C MET A 170 -4.28 8.40 -7.61
N GLU A 171 -5.39 8.55 -8.33
CA GLU A 171 -5.51 8.06 -9.70
C GLU A 171 -4.65 8.92 -10.63
N CYS A 172 -4.61 10.24 -10.42
CA CYS A 172 -3.72 11.14 -11.15
C CYS A 172 -2.25 10.88 -10.84
N CYS A 173 -1.90 10.68 -9.55
CA CYS A 173 -0.52 10.39 -9.14
C CYS A 173 -0.01 9.05 -9.70
N HIS A 174 -0.88 8.05 -9.80
CA HIS A 174 -0.52 6.71 -10.30
C HIS A 174 -0.80 6.51 -11.80
N LEU A 175 -1.05 7.59 -12.54
CA LEU A 175 -1.30 7.48 -13.97
C LEU A 175 -0.03 7.03 -14.70
N ARG A 176 -0.12 6.01 -15.55
CA ARG A 176 1.00 5.53 -16.37
C ARG A 176 0.88 6.04 -17.80
N VAL A 177 2.00 6.09 -18.52
CA VAL A 177 2.04 6.60 -19.90
C VAL A 177 1.06 5.86 -20.81
N LYS A 178 0.98 4.52 -20.69
CA LYS A 178 0.06 3.68 -21.48
C LYS A 178 -1.42 3.91 -21.19
N ASP A 179 -1.75 4.61 -20.10
CA ASP A 179 -3.12 4.83 -19.68
C ASP A 179 -3.74 6.05 -20.39
N ILE A 180 -2.95 6.81 -21.16
CA ILE A 180 -3.42 7.99 -21.91
C ILE A 180 -3.48 7.68 -23.40
N ASP A 181 -4.66 7.83 -23.99
CA ASP A 181 -4.87 7.79 -25.43
C ASP A 181 -5.08 9.22 -25.96
N PHE A 182 -4.03 9.78 -26.55
CA PHE A 182 -4.07 11.10 -27.17
C PHE A 182 -4.89 11.12 -28.47
N SER A 183 -5.10 9.99 -29.14
CA SER A 183 -5.88 9.95 -30.38
C SER A 183 -7.38 10.04 -30.07
N ARG A 184 -7.83 9.31 -29.04
CA ARG A 184 -9.24 9.26 -28.60
C ARG A 184 -9.57 10.32 -27.55
N ASN A 185 -8.57 11.03 -27.02
CA ASN A 185 -8.69 11.91 -25.86
C ASN A 185 -9.31 11.19 -24.66
N GLU A 186 -8.79 10.00 -24.36
CA GLU A 186 -9.26 9.15 -23.29
C GLU A 186 -8.15 8.83 -22.29
N ILE A 187 -8.56 8.59 -21.04
CA ILE A 187 -7.70 8.13 -19.95
C ILE A 187 -8.31 6.86 -19.36
N VAL A 188 -7.51 5.81 -19.25
CA VAL A 188 -7.87 4.55 -18.60
C VAL A 188 -7.43 4.59 -17.15
N VAL A 189 -8.37 4.79 -16.23
CA VAL A 189 -8.09 4.75 -14.79
C VAL A 189 -8.13 3.30 -14.32
N ARG A 190 -6.96 2.78 -13.92
CA ARG A 190 -6.81 1.41 -13.43
C ARG A 190 -6.96 1.30 -11.92
N ALA A 191 -7.48 0.16 -11.45
CA ALA A 191 -7.61 -0.14 -10.02
C ALA A 191 -8.32 1.00 -9.25
N GLY A 192 -9.42 1.50 -9.81
CA GLY A 192 -10.27 2.51 -9.18
C GLY A 192 -10.97 1.97 -7.92
N LYS A 193 -11.95 2.70 -7.40
CA LYS A 193 -12.73 2.24 -6.24
C LYS A 193 -13.30 0.83 -6.48
N GLY A 194 -12.95 -0.11 -5.61
CA GLY A 194 -13.37 -1.52 -5.73
C GLY A 194 -12.55 -2.32 -6.73
N ASP A 195 -11.34 -1.87 -7.08
CA ASP A 195 -10.43 -2.51 -8.03
C ASP A 195 -11.02 -2.62 -9.46
N LYS A 196 -11.83 -1.63 -9.83
CA LYS A 196 -12.47 -1.55 -11.15
C LYS A 196 -11.79 -0.53 -12.04
N ASP A 197 -11.51 -0.95 -13.27
CA ASP A 197 -11.04 -0.07 -14.33
C ASP A 197 -12.19 0.76 -14.90
N ARG A 198 -11.90 2.00 -15.32
CA ARG A 198 -12.87 2.85 -16.02
C ARG A 198 -12.18 3.77 -17.02
N HIS A 199 -12.92 4.17 -18.05
CA HIS A 199 -12.51 5.23 -18.98
C HIS A 199 -12.99 6.59 -18.48
N THR A 200 -12.20 7.62 -18.73
CA THR A 200 -12.58 9.03 -18.55
C THR A 200 -11.98 9.89 -19.66
N MET A 201 -12.40 11.15 -19.74
CA MET A 201 -11.97 12.06 -20.80
C MET A 201 -10.61 12.72 -20.47
N LEU A 202 -9.76 12.85 -21.48
CA LEU A 202 -8.57 13.71 -21.45
C LEU A 202 -8.99 15.14 -21.84
N PRO A 203 -8.81 16.15 -20.97
CA PRO A 203 -9.16 17.52 -21.33
C PRO A 203 -8.27 18.05 -22.46
N ILE A 204 -8.90 18.49 -23.56
CA ILE A 204 -8.22 18.99 -24.75
C ILE A 204 -7.30 20.18 -24.42
N ALA A 205 -7.71 21.03 -23.49
CA ALA A 205 -6.98 22.24 -23.08
C ALA A 205 -5.55 21.96 -22.59
N ILE A 206 -5.27 20.77 -22.05
CA ILE A 206 -3.92 20.40 -21.58
C ILE A 206 -3.24 19.37 -22.47
N LYS A 207 -3.87 18.94 -23.57
CA LYS A 207 -3.37 17.85 -24.41
C LYS A 207 -1.93 18.07 -24.85
N GLU A 208 -1.64 19.25 -25.40
CA GLU A 208 -0.29 19.57 -25.91
C GLU A 208 0.72 19.78 -24.79
N SER A 209 0.34 20.46 -23.72
CA SER A 209 1.22 20.64 -22.55
C SER A 209 1.53 19.32 -21.85
N LEU A 210 0.57 18.39 -21.80
CA LEU A 210 0.77 17.04 -21.28
C LEU A 210 1.66 16.21 -22.21
N ARG A 211 1.51 16.34 -23.53
CA ARG A 211 2.38 15.67 -24.51
C ARG A 211 3.84 16.12 -24.34
N ARG A 212 4.08 17.44 -24.26
CA ARG A 212 5.43 18.00 -24.00
C ARG A 212 6.02 17.52 -22.68
N HIS A 213 5.21 17.49 -21.62
CA HIS A 213 5.62 16.96 -20.32
C HIS A 213 6.03 15.48 -20.39
N ILE A 214 5.24 14.64 -21.06
CA ILE A 214 5.54 13.22 -21.25
C ILE A 214 6.82 13.03 -22.08
N GLU A 215 7.03 13.80 -23.14
CA GLU A 215 8.25 13.71 -23.94
C GLU A 215 9.50 14.13 -23.16
N SER A 216 9.41 15.21 -22.37
CA SER A 216 10.50 15.61 -21.47
C SER A 216 10.86 14.50 -20.47
N ASN A 217 9.85 13.86 -19.88
CA ASN A 217 10.05 12.71 -18.99
C ASN A 217 10.67 11.50 -19.70
N ARG A 218 10.43 11.35 -21.01
CA ARG A 218 11.00 10.27 -21.82
C ARG A 218 12.51 10.46 -21.97
N GLY A 219 12.96 11.68 -22.23
CA GLY A 219 14.39 12.02 -22.23
C GLY A 219 15.05 11.66 -20.90
N GLN A 220 14.47 12.11 -19.78
CA GLN A 220 15.00 11.77 -18.45
C GLN A 220 15.00 10.26 -18.19
N HIS A 221 13.97 9.53 -18.64
CA HIS A 221 13.88 8.08 -18.48
C HIS A 221 15.01 7.35 -19.24
N GLN A 222 15.31 7.79 -20.46
CA GLN A 222 16.41 7.22 -21.24
C GLN A 222 17.76 7.42 -20.56
N GLU A 223 18.00 8.60 -19.96
CA GLU A 223 19.19 8.85 -19.16
C GLU A 223 19.24 7.97 -17.91
N ASP A 224 18.12 7.83 -17.20
CA ASP A 224 18.05 7.00 -16.01
C ASP A 224 18.27 5.52 -16.33
N ILE A 225 17.79 5.03 -17.48
CA ILE A 225 18.10 3.67 -17.95
C ILE A 225 19.61 3.49 -18.15
N LYS A 226 20.29 4.46 -18.77
CA LYS A 226 21.76 4.40 -18.97
C LYS A 226 22.51 4.34 -17.64
N LYS A 227 21.96 4.99 -16.60
CA LYS A 227 22.49 4.98 -15.22
C LYS A 227 22.03 3.77 -14.39
N GLY A 228 21.17 2.89 -14.92
CA GLY A 228 20.62 1.73 -14.22
C GLY A 228 19.45 2.04 -13.27
N LEU A 229 18.89 3.25 -13.28
CA LEU A 229 17.87 3.76 -12.34
C LEU A 229 16.46 3.89 -12.96
N GLY A 230 16.29 3.54 -14.24
CA GLY A 230 15.03 3.71 -14.99
C GLY A 230 13.98 2.63 -14.76
N ARG A 231 13.82 2.10 -13.54
CA ARG A 231 12.81 1.05 -13.25
C ARG A 231 11.69 1.60 -12.36
N VAL A 232 10.42 1.27 -12.63
CA VAL A 232 9.29 1.56 -11.74
C VAL A 232 8.80 0.31 -11.02
N ALA A 233 8.27 0.50 -9.81
CA ALA A 233 7.59 -0.56 -9.09
C ALA A 233 6.32 -1.00 -9.82
N LEU A 234 6.18 -2.31 -10.02
CA LEU A 234 4.96 -2.97 -10.49
C LEU A 234 4.35 -3.77 -9.33
N THR A 235 3.07 -4.10 -9.42
CA THR A 235 2.46 -5.07 -8.50
C THR A 235 3.21 -6.40 -8.61
N ASN A 236 3.45 -7.11 -7.49
CA ASN A 236 4.21 -8.37 -7.46
C ASN A 236 3.78 -9.39 -8.53
N ALA A 237 2.48 -9.49 -8.83
CA ALA A 237 1.98 -10.38 -9.87
C ALA A 237 2.43 -9.98 -11.29
N LEU A 238 2.39 -8.68 -11.60
CA LEU A 238 2.86 -8.14 -12.88
C LEU A 238 4.38 -8.20 -13.00
N ASP A 239 5.11 -7.87 -11.94
CA ASP A 239 6.58 -7.91 -11.95
C ASP A 239 7.10 -9.33 -12.16
N ARG A 240 6.43 -10.33 -11.58
CA ARG A 240 6.76 -11.76 -11.81
C ARG A 240 6.45 -12.21 -13.23
N LYS A 241 5.33 -11.76 -13.81
CA LYS A 241 4.92 -12.16 -15.17
C LYS A 241 5.71 -11.44 -16.26
N TYR A 242 6.09 -10.19 -16.03
CA TYR A 242 6.85 -9.35 -16.96
C TYR A 242 8.00 -8.63 -16.23
N PRO A 243 9.13 -9.31 -15.97
CA PRO A 243 10.23 -8.75 -15.18
C PRO A 243 10.83 -7.45 -15.74
N ASN A 244 10.75 -7.28 -17.06
CA ASN A 244 11.29 -6.10 -17.75
C ASN A 244 10.28 -4.96 -17.93
N ALA A 245 8.98 -5.19 -17.67
CA ALA A 245 7.95 -4.18 -17.88
C ALA A 245 8.20 -2.90 -17.06
N GLY A 246 8.81 -3.01 -15.89
CA GLY A 246 9.17 -1.85 -15.07
C GLY A 246 10.17 -0.89 -15.74
N ARG A 247 10.92 -1.32 -16.78
CA ARG A 247 11.85 -0.49 -17.55
C ARG A 247 11.25 0.09 -18.82
N GLU A 248 10.16 -0.51 -19.30
CA GLU A 248 9.49 -0.07 -20.51
C GLU A 248 8.83 1.31 -20.30
N TRP A 249 8.87 2.12 -21.36
CA TRP A 249 8.36 3.49 -21.33
C TRP A 249 6.86 3.56 -21.02
N THR A 250 6.09 2.64 -21.60
CA THR A 250 4.63 2.53 -21.44
C THR A 250 4.19 2.36 -19.99
N TRP A 251 5.04 1.76 -19.15
CA TRP A 251 4.76 1.51 -17.74
C TRP A 251 5.21 2.64 -16.82
N GLN A 252 5.97 3.62 -17.30
CA GLN A 252 6.46 4.74 -16.48
C GLN A 252 5.31 5.62 -16.00
N TRP A 253 5.53 6.29 -14.87
CA TRP A 253 4.60 7.29 -14.35
C TRP A 253 4.55 8.51 -15.26
N VAL A 254 3.36 9.05 -15.49
CA VAL A 254 3.19 10.34 -16.16
C VAL A 254 3.79 11.46 -15.33
N PHE A 255 3.70 11.37 -14.00
CA PHE A 255 4.23 12.36 -13.06
C PHE A 255 5.27 11.71 -12.13
N PRO A 256 6.51 11.46 -12.58
CA PRO A 256 7.51 10.83 -11.71
C PRO A 256 7.90 11.73 -10.54
N ALA A 257 8.21 11.13 -9.38
CA ALA A 257 8.77 11.87 -8.25
C ALA A 257 10.13 12.50 -8.63
N PRO A 258 10.44 13.72 -8.13
CA PRO A 258 11.75 14.34 -8.29
C PRO A 258 12.89 13.39 -7.93
N HIS A 259 13.99 13.44 -8.68
CA HIS A 259 15.14 12.54 -8.51
C HIS A 259 15.70 12.56 -7.07
N SER A 260 15.67 13.72 -6.42
CA SER A 260 16.11 13.90 -5.02
C SER A 260 15.25 13.16 -3.98
N LEU A 261 14.09 12.63 -4.37
CA LEU A 261 13.17 11.92 -3.48
C LEU A 261 13.19 10.40 -3.67
N HIS A 262 14.00 9.87 -4.59
CA HIS A 262 14.12 8.43 -4.81
C HIS A 262 14.81 7.79 -3.61
N ARG A 263 14.05 7.12 -2.73
CA ARG A 263 14.60 6.60 -1.47
C ARG A 263 15.54 5.42 -1.67
N SER A 264 15.40 4.71 -2.78
CA SER A 264 16.18 3.50 -3.03
C SER A 264 17.28 3.69 -4.07
N GLY A 265 17.39 4.85 -4.74
CA GLY A 265 18.26 5.06 -5.90
C GLY A 265 17.88 4.27 -7.16
N TYR A 266 17.31 3.07 -7.01
CA TYR A 266 17.00 2.13 -8.10
C TYR A 266 15.60 2.28 -8.71
N TRP A 267 14.68 2.98 -8.05
CA TRP A 267 13.27 3.03 -8.44
C TRP A 267 12.75 4.44 -8.68
N ARG A 268 12.07 4.61 -9.82
CA ARG A 268 11.20 5.75 -10.09
C ARG A 268 9.90 5.61 -9.30
N GLU A 269 9.72 6.49 -8.33
CA GLU A 269 8.53 6.53 -7.47
C GLU A 269 7.41 7.38 -8.09
N ALA A 270 6.16 7.03 -7.77
CA ALA A 270 5.01 7.88 -8.02
C ALA A 270 5.07 9.12 -7.10
N PRO A 271 4.46 10.25 -7.48
CA PRO A 271 4.55 11.47 -6.70
C PRO A 271 3.78 11.29 -5.39
N ALA A 272 4.42 11.65 -4.27
CA ALA A 272 3.79 11.59 -2.97
C ALA A 272 2.76 12.74 -2.83
N PRO A 273 1.55 12.49 -2.29
CA PRO A 273 0.54 13.54 -2.11
C PRO A 273 0.99 14.71 -1.22
N SER A 274 2.00 14.47 -0.37
CA SER A 274 2.51 15.43 0.62
C SER A 274 3.89 15.99 0.30
N SER A 275 4.51 15.62 -0.84
CA SER A 275 5.75 16.29 -1.22
C SER A 275 5.38 17.71 -1.60
N ARG A 276 5.80 18.69 -0.79
CA ARG A 276 5.84 20.09 -1.19
C ARG A 276 6.46 20.11 -2.58
N ILE A 277 5.63 20.35 -3.60
CA ILE A 277 6.11 20.63 -4.94
C ILE A 277 6.87 21.94 -4.74
N ARG A 278 8.20 21.86 -4.62
CA ARG A 278 9.02 23.05 -4.61
C ARG A 278 8.78 23.69 -5.97
N VAL A 279 8.00 24.75 -6.00
CA VAL A 279 7.99 25.68 -7.11
C VAL A 279 9.46 26.09 -7.22
N ALA A 280 10.09 25.76 -8.34
CA ALA A 280 11.40 26.30 -8.64
C ALA A 280 11.20 27.81 -8.77
N GLU A 281 11.62 28.55 -7.74
CA GLU A 281 11.88 29.98 -7.85
C GLU A 281 13.08 30.10 -8.80
N GLY A 282 12.80 30.45 -10.05
CA GLY A 282 13.78 30.94 -11.00
C GLY A 282 13.52 32.44 -11.17
N GLY A 283 14.45 33.25 -10.65
CA GLY A 283 14.66 34.61 -11.14
C GLY A 283 15.40 34.59 -12.48
#